data_AF-A0A401SRT2-F1
#
_entry.id   AF-A0A401SRT2-F1
#
_cell.length_a   1.000
_cell.length_b   1.000
_cell.length_c   1.000
_cell.angle_alpha   90.00
_cell.angle_beta   90.00
_cell.angle_gamma   90.00
#
_symmetry.space_group_name_H-M   'P 1'
#
loop_
_entity.id
_entity.type
_entity.pdbx_description
1 polymer ?
#
loop_
_entity_poly.entity_id
_entity_poly.type
_entity_poly.pdbx_seq_one_letter_code
_entity_poly.pdbx_strand_id
1 'polypeptide(L)'
;MRIHILPSMNPDGFETSIVGKCTGTHGRYNSNKVDLNRNFPDAFGQTTASLEPETEAVIKWIHSEPFVLSASIHGGAIVAAYPYDNNNLGSNNYSRSPDDDVFKYLAKMYSFHHKTMYKGNLCGMQDYNYVWGQCYELTLELSCCKYPPAAQLPNLWEQNKVPLIVFIQQVHLGLKGRILDDKGNPISKAIVNIFGRSNLIPFQTNSQGEYYRLLIPGEYVLKIEAEGFDPLDKTVDVFDNINLYSAAVYDFVLQRSNSSST
;
A
#
# COMPACT_ATOMS: atom_id res chain seq x y z
N MET A 1 -10.36 -7.80 -11.72
CA MET A 1 -10.16 -6.92 -10.55
C MET A 1 -11.19 -7.29 -9.50
N ARG A 2 -10.83 -7.25 -8.21
CA ARG A 2 -11.74 -7.40 -7.07
C ARG A 2 -11.49 -6.21 -6.15
N ILE A 3 -12.54 -5.48 -5.78
CA ILE A 3 -12.45 -4.29 -4.92
C ILE A 3 -13.08 -4.64 -3.58
N HIS A 4 -12.41 -4.27 -2.50
CA HIS A 4 -12.96 -4.29 -1.14
C HIS A 4 -12.95 -2.86 -0.61
N ILE A 5 -13.92 -2.52 0.25
CA ILE A 5 -14.02 -1.21 0.89
C ILE A 5 -14.36 -1.44 2.37
N LEU A 6 -13.57 -0.86 3.26
CA LEU A 6 -13.83 -0.80 4.71
C LEU A 6 -14.22 0.65 5.06
N PRO A 7 -15.51 1.00 5.19
CA PRO A 7 -15.94 2.39 5.37
C PRO A 7 -15.51 3.03 6.70
N SER A 8 -15.27 2.21 7.74
CA SER A 8 -14.62 2.62 8.99
C SER A 8 -13.92 1.42 9.62
N MET A 9 -12.67 1.62 10.06
CA MET A 9 -11.94 0.70 10.95
C MET A 9 -12.23 0.99 12.43
N ASN A 10 -12.66 2.22 12.76
CA ASN A 10 -12.84 2.72 14.13
C ASN A 10 -14.28 3.28 14.30
N PRO A 11 -15.32 2.42 14.30
CA PRO A 11 -16.71 2.87 14.38
C PRO A 11 -17.05 3.46 15.75
N ASP A 12 -16.46 2.96 16.84
CA ASP A 12 -16.62 3.45 18.21
C ASP A 12 -15.91 4.79 18.45
N GLY A 13 -14.77 5.04 17.81
CA GLY A 13 -14.18 6.38 17.70
C GLY A 13 -15.07 7.34 16.90
N PHE A 14 -15.68 6.87 15.80
CA PHE A 14 -16.60 7.67 14.99
C PHE A 14 -17.85 8.11 15.77
N GLU A 15 -18.52 7.21 16.49
CA GLU A 15 -19.71 7.54 17.31
C GLU A 15 -19.39 8.52 18.46
N THR A 16 -18.12 8.61 18.89
CA THR A 16 -17.66 9.61 19.88
C THR A 16 -17.08 10.89 19.25
N SER A 17 -17.10 11.01 17.92
CA SER A 17 -16.60 12.18 17.19
C SER A 17 -17.65 13.30 17.07
N ILE A 18 -17.22 14.56 17.10
CA ILE A 18 -18.13 15.73 17.09
C ILE A 18 -18.14 16.40 15.71
N VAL A 19 -19.31 16.46 15.06
CA VAL A 19 -19.50 17.14 13.76
C VAL A 19 -19.08 18.61 13.83
N GLY A 20 -18.34 19.07 12.82
CA GLY A 20 -17.77 20.42 12.76
C GLY A 20 -16.46 20.59 13.53
N LYS A 21 -16.01 19.59 14.30
CA LYS A 21 -14.75 19.65 15.04
C LYS A 21 -13.56 19.37 14.13
N CYS A 22 -13.08 20.42 13.49
CA CYS A 22 -12.00 20.33 12.50
C CYS A 22 -10.63 19.89 13.07
N THR A 23 -10.38 20.03 14.37
CA THR A 23 -9.05 19.81 14.98
C THR A 23 -9.10 19.02 16.31
N GLY A 24 -7.94 18.51 16.74
CA GLY A 24 -7.80 17.68 17.94
C GLY A 24 -7.87 16.18 17.68
N THR A 25 -8.23 15.42 18.72
CA THR A 25 -8.16 13.95 18.81
C THR A 25 -9.42 13.29 19.40
N HIS A 26 -10.51 14.03 19.59
CA HIS A 26 -11.76 13.48 20.12
C HIS A 26 -12.37 12.51 19.11
N GLY A 27 -12.57 11.25 19.49
CA GLY A 27 -12.95 10.17 18.59
C GLY A 27 -11.85 9.61 17.66
N ARG A 28 -10.58 10.05 17.81
CA ARG A 28 -9.45 9.49 17.04
C ARG A 28 -9.12 8.06 17.45
N TYR A 29 -9.11 7.81 18.75
CA TYR A 29 -8.74 6.54 19.36
C TYR A 29 -9.94 5.57 19.38
N ASN A 30 -9.70 4.28 19.59
CA ASN A 30 -10.78 3.33 19.84
C ASN A 30 -11.36 3.47 21.27
N SER A 31 -12.29 2.59 21.63
CA SER A 31 -12.92 2.46 22.94
C SER A 31 -11.90 2.31 24.08
N ASN A 32 -10.85 1.52 23.90
CA ASN A 32 -9.74 1.36 24.85
C ASN A 32 -8.75 2.54 24.88
N LYS A 33 -8.98 3.58 24.06
CA LYS A 33 -8.14 4.79 23.94
C LYS A 33 -6.78 4.54 23.29
N VAL A 34 -6.66 3.46 22.52
CA VAL A 34 -5.47 3.15 21.70
C VAL A 34 -5.59 3.84 20.34
N ASP A 35 -4.45 4.30 19.83
CA ASP A 35 -4.33 4.82 18.46
C ASP A 35 -4.08 3.61 17.54
N LEU A 36 -5.10 3.18 16.78
CA LEU A 36 -5.00 1.99 15.91
C LEU A 36 -3.86 2.15 14.88
N ASN A 37 -3.62 3.38 14.43
CA ASN A 37 -2.52 3.75 13.56
C ASN A 37 -1.17 3.94 14.30
N ARG A 38 -1.06 3.37 15.52
CA ARG A 38 0.19 3.09 16.26
C ARG A 38 0.21 1.67 16.84
N ASN A 39 -0.78 0.84 16.50
CA ASN A 39 -1.00 -0.46 17.12
C ASN A 39 -0.53 -1.66 16.27
N PHE A 40 -0.22 -1.43 14.99
CA PHE A 40 0.38 -2.44 14.13
C PHE A 40 1.84 -2.76 14.53
N PRO A 41 2.37 -3.96 14.19
CA PRO A 41 3.78 -4.27 14.31
C PRO A 41 4.66 -3.34 13.45
N ASP A 42 5.66 -2.69 14.03
CA ASP A 42 6.67 -1.91 13.30
C ASP A 42 7.78 -2.85 12.78
N ALA A 43 8.23 -2.65 11.53
CA ALA A 43 9.38 -3.37 10.96
C ALA A 43 10.73 -2.89 11.50
N PHE A 44 10.75 -1.74 12.18
CA PHE A 44 11.94 -1.04 12.66
C PHE A 44 12.03 -0.96 14.20
N GLY A 45 11.07 -1.52 14.94
CA GLY A 45 11.03 -1.46 16.41
C GLY A 45 10.13 -2.52 17.04
N GLN A 46 10.23 -2.71 18.35
CA GLN A 46 9.33 -3.62 19.08
C GLN A 46 8.02 -2.90 19.42
N THR A 47 6.92 -3.29 18.77
CA THR A 47 5.56 -2.95 19.22
C THR A 47 5.26 -3.71 20.52
N THR A 48 5.32 -3.00 21.65
CA THR A 48 5.14 -3.57 23.01
C THR A 48 3.69 -3.53 23.51
N ALA A 49 2.77 -2.91 22.76
CA ALA A 49 1.35 -2.89 23.07
C ALA A 49 0.67 -4.21 22.65
N SER A 50 -0.43 -4.56 23.33
CA SER A 50 -1.36 -5.58 22.82
C SER A 50 -1.94 -5.13 21.48
N LEU A 51 -2.21 -6.06 20.58
CA LEU A 51 -3.08 -5.77 19.44
C LEU A 51 -4.51 -5.54 19.93
N GLU A 52 -5.13 -4.49 19.42
CA GLU A 52 -6.56 -4.18 19.59
C GLU A 52 -7.39 -5.02 18.61
N PRO A 53 -8.67 -5.30 18.91
CA PRO A 53 -9.50 -6.17 18.06
C PRO A 53 -9.69 -5.62 16.64
N GLU A 54 -9.71 -4.30 16.44
CA GLU A 54 -9.76 -3.68 15.12
C GLU A 54 -8.49 -3.97 14.31
N THR A 55 -7.32 -3.81 14.95
CA THR A 55 -6.00 -4.08 14.35
C THR A 55 -5.83 -5.55 14.02
N GLU A 56 -6.19 -6.45 14.94
CA GLU A 56 -6.08 -7.89 14.75
C GLU A 56 -7.00 -8.39 13.62
N ALA A 57 -8.22 -7.83 13.52
CA ALA A 57 -9.14 -8.11 12.42
C ALA A 57 -8.58 -7.66 11.06
N VAL A 58 -7.99 -6.46 10.98
CA VAL A 58 -7.36 -5.96 9.74
C VAL A 58 -6.13 -6.78 9.35
N ILE A 59 -5.28 -7.18 10.30
CA ILE A 59 -4.13 -8.08 10.03
C ILE A 59 -4.62 -9.43 9.48
N LYS A 60 -5.60 -10.06 10.14
CA LYS A 60 -6.21 -11.32 9.67
C LYS A 60 -6.81 -11.18 8.27
N TRP A 61 -7.44 -10.04 7.98
CA TRP A 61 -8.05 -9.75 6.69
C TRP A 61 -7.00 -9.54 5.58
N ILE A 62 -5.92 -8.79 5.84
CA ILE A 62 -4.80 -8.61 4.91
C ILE A 62 -4.17 -9.95 4.52
N HIS A 63 -4.04 -10.88 5.46
CA HIS A 63 -3.54 -12.24 5.17
C HIS A 63 -4.56 -13.18 4.48
N SER A 64 -5.83 -12.80 4.35
CA SER A 64 -6.86 -13.66 3.77
C SER A 64 -7.04 -13.52 2.25
N GLU A 65 -6.49 -12.48 1.64
CA GLU A 65 -6.66 -12.15 0.22
C GLU A 65 -5.34 -11.57 -0.35
N PRO A 66 -5.00 -11.82 -1.63
CA PRO A 66 -3.79 -11.26 -2.26
C PRO A 66 -3.99 -9.77 -2.63
N PHE A 67 -3.94 -8.88 -1.62
CA PHE A 67 -4.02 -7.43 -1.84
C PHE A 67 -2.79 -6.90 -2.58
N VAL A 68 -3.03 -6.22 -3.70
CA VAL A 68 -1.98 -5.67 -4.58
C VAL A 68 -1.80 -4.15 -4.41
N LEU A 69 -2.88 -3.44 -4.06
CA LEU A 69 -2.90 -1.98 -3.86
C LEU A 69 -3.94 -1.64 -2.78
N SER A 70 -3.62 -0.71 -1.90
CA SER A 70 -4.53 -0.15 -0.88
C SER A 70 -4.23 1.33 -0.63
N ALA A 71 -5.20 2.05 -0.06
CA ALA A 71 -5.02 3.41 0.46
C ALA A 71 -5.91 3.65 1.69
N SER A 72 -5.32 4.11 2.79
CA SER A 72 -6.03 4.56 3.98
C SER A 72 -6.55 5.99 3.79
N ILE A 73 -7.75 6.29 4.29
CA ILE A 73 -8.40 7.60 4.11
C ILE A 73 -8.43 8.34 5.44
N HIS A 74 -7.85 9.54 5.46
CA HIS A 74 -7.57 10.33 6.66
C HIS A 74 -8.04 11.79 6.52
N GLY A 75 -8.05 12.50 7.65
CA GLY A 75 -8.38 13.92 7.73
C GLY A 75 -7.53 14.65 8.76
N GLY A 76 -7.22 15.91 8.45
CA GLY A 76 -6.24 16.75 9.14
C GLY A 76 -5.38 17.56 8.17
N ALA A 77 -5.16 17.07 6.94
CA ALA A 77 -4.45 17.77 5.87
C ALA A 77 -5.10 17.56 4.48
N ILE A 78 -4.41 18.01 3.41
CA ILE A 78 -4.72 17.68 2.02
C ILE A 78 -3.41 17.23 1.35
N VAL A 79 -3.12 15.93 1.37
CA VAL A 79 -1.88 15.33 0.84
C VAL A 79 -2.06 13.82 0.59
N ALA A 80 -1.31 13.26 -0.37
CA ALA A 80 -1.11 11.81 -0.50
C ALA A 80 0.29 11.48 0.01
N ALA A 81 0.38 10.92 1.23
CA ALA A 81 1.65 10.45 1.81
C ALA A 81 1.95 9.01 1.35
N TYR A 82 3.20 8.57 1.49
CA TYR A 82 3.67 7.26 1.01
C TYR A 82 4.93 6.78 1.75
N PRO A 83 5.29 5.47 1.71
CA PRO A 83 6.40 4.89 2.48
C PRO A 83 7.79 5.05 1.83
N TYR A 84 8.90 4.95 2.57
CA TYR A 84 9.00 4.70 4.01
C TYR A 84 8.92 5.99 4.83
N ASP A 85 9.07 5.82 6.14
CA ASP A 85 8.39 6.65 7.11
C ASP A 85 9.30 6.68 8.36
N ASN A 86 9.15 5.67 9.22
CA ASN A 86 10.12 5.41 10.27
C ASN A 86 11.48 5.08 9.62
N ASN A 87 12.56 5.31 10.37
CA ASN A 87 13.91 4.95 9.98
C ASN A 87 14.72 4.58 11.22
N ASN A 88 15.65 3.62 11.05
CA ASN A 88 16.59 3.16 12.10
C ASN A 88 17.56 4.24 12.62
N LEU A 89 17.38 5.51 12.23
CA LEU A 89 18.22 6.66 12.58
C LEU A 89 17.49 7.70 13.44
N GLY A 90 16.19 7.51 13.74
CA GLY A 90 15.41 8.40 14.61
C GLY A 90 15.37 9.86 14.11
N SER A 91 15.43 10.07 12.80
CA SER A 91 15.66 11.39 12.20
C SER A 91 14.55 11.79 11.22
N ASN A 92 14.23 13.09 11.14
CA ASN A 92 13.24 13.65 10.20
C ASN A 92 13.79 13.74 8.75
N ASN A 93 14.57 12.73 8.34
CA ASN A 93 15.14 12.60 7.01
C ASN A 93 14.28 11.66 6.15
N TYR A 94 14.41 11.83 4.83
CA TYR A 94 13.68 11.07 3.84
C TYR A 94 13.99 9.56 3.92
N SER A 95 13.04 8.75 4.39
CA SER A 95 13.16 7.30 4.49
C SER A 95 12.74 6.66 3.15
N ARG A 96 13.73 6.26 2.33
CA ARG A 96 13.50 5.76 0.98
C ARG A 96 13.14 4.27 0.96
N SER A 97 12.02 3.92 0.34
CA SER A 97 11.60 2.53 0.12
C SER A 97 12.21 1.91 -1.16
N PRO A 98 12.24 0.57 -1.30
CA PRO A 98 12.72 -0.08 -2.53
C PRO A 98 11.82 0.17 -3.75
N ASP A 99 10.54 0.45 -3.50
CA ASP A 99 9.50 0.79 -4.51
C ASP A 99 9.17 2.30 -4.53
N ASP A 100 10.10 3.15 -4.09
CA ASP A 100 10.01 4.61 -3.95
C ASP A 100 9.54 5.36 -5.23
N ASP A 101 9.87 4.83 -6.41
CA ASP A 101 9.45 5.37 -7.70
C ASP A 101 7.96 5.10 -7.98
N VAL A 102 7.50 3.89 -7.70
CA VAL A 102 6.10 3.46 -7.80
C VAL A 102 5.25 4.23 -6.79
N PHE A 103 5.70 4.34 -5.55
CA PHE A 103 4.98 5.11 -4.51
C PHE A 103 4.82 6.59 -4.88
N LYS A 104 5.90 7.24 -5.37
CA LYS A 104 5.83 8.61 -5.90
C LYS A 104 4.89 8.75 -7.09
N TYR A 105 4.82 7.74 -7.97
CA TYR A 105 3.90 7.72 -9.09
C TYR A 105 2.44 7.62 -8.61
N LEU A 106 2.12 6.66 -7.73
CA LEU A 106 0.79 6.48 -7.13
C LEU A 106 0.29 7.75 -6.41
N ALA A 107 1.14 8.37 -5.59
CA ALA A 107 0.83 9.62 -4.88
C ALA A 107 0.55 10.79 -5.85
N LYS A 108 1.28 10.87 -6.96
CA LYS A 108 1.01 11.84 -8.04
C LYS A 108 -0.31 11.55 -8.74
N MET A 109 -0.60 10.29 -9.08
CA MET A 109 -1.83 9.91 -9.77
C MET A 109 -3.08 10.29 -8.96
N TYR A 110 -3.05 10.19 -7.63
CA TYR A 110 -4.13 10.76 -6.81
C TYR A 110 -4.10 12.30 -6.78
N SER A 111 -2.98 12.89 -6.37
CA SER A 111 -2.91 14.33 -6.05
C SER A 111 -3.11 15.26 -7.26
N PHE A 112 -2.70 14.85 -8.46
CA PHE A 112 -2.90 15.61 -9.71
C PHE A 112 -4.31 15.51 -10.28
N HIS A 113 -5.09 14.47 -9.93
CA HIS A 113 -6.50 14.34 -10.31
C HIS A 113 -7.46 14.93 -9.25
N HIS A 114 -7.01 15.15 -8.01
CA HIS A 114 -7.75 15.91 -7.01
C HIS A 114 -7.74 17.41 -7.37
N LYS A 115 -8.88 18.11 -7.28
CA LYS A 115 -9.03 19.52 -7.73
C LYS A 115 -8.05 20.51 -7.08
N THR A 116 -7.49 20.15 -5.94
CA THR A 116 -6.71 21.05 -5.08
C THR A 116 -5.40 20.47 -4.55
N MET A 117 -5.20 19.14 -4.51
CA MET A 117 -4.08 18.54 -3.76
C MET A 117 -2.71 18.80 -4.39
N TYR A 118 -2.62 18.79 -5.73
CA TYR A 118 -1.40 19.13 -6.48
C TYR A 118 -0.82 20.52 -6.19
N LYS A 119 -1.60 21.43 -5.60
CA LYS A 119 -1.17 22.82 -5.34
C LYS A 119 -0.13 22.91 -4.22
N GLY A 120 -0.10 21.90 -3.33
CA GLY A 120 0.68 21.94 -2.09
C GLY A 120 0.12 22.94 -1.06
N ASN A 121 0.49 22.74 0.21
CA ASN A 121 0.33 23.69 1.32
C ASN A 121 -0.98 24.51 1.38
N LEU A 122 -2.15 23.85 1.23
CA LEU A 122 -3.46 24.51 1.37
C LEU A 122 -3.89 24.74 2.83
N CYS A 123 -3.24 24.04 3.75
CA CYS A 123 -3.38 24.21 5.19
C CYS A 123 -1.98 24.09 5.78
N GLY A 124 -1.57 25.05 6.61
CA GLY A 124 -0.19 25.24 7.11
C GLY A 124 0.28 24.22 8.14
N MET A 125 -0.06 22.95 7.95
CA MET A 125 0.34 21.79 8.77
C MET A 125 1.32 20.87 8.03
N GLN A 126 1.88 21.27 6.89
CA GLN A 126 2.88 20.48 6.16
C GLN A 126 4.06 20.10 7.08
N ASP A 127 4.55 21.05 7.88
CA ASP A 127 5.61 20.82 8.87
C ASP A 127 5.11 19.98 10.07
N TYR A 128 3.86 20.17 10.50
CA TYR A 128 3.30 19.44 11.65
C TYR A 128 3.08 17.95 11.33
N ASN A 129 2.51 17.62 10.17
CA ASN A 129 2.33 16.23 9.75
C ASN A 129 3.67 15.55 9.42
N TYR A 130 4.66 16.29 8.91
CA TYR A 130 6.01 15.75 8.67
C TYR A 130 6.76 15.41 9.97
N VAL A 131 6.50 16.12 11.07
CA VAL A 131 7.17 15.91 12.37
C VAL A 131 6.39 15.01 13.33
N TRP A 132 5.05 14.96 13.24
CA TRP A 132 4.19 14.28 14.24
C TRP A 132 3.13 13.32 13.66
N GLY A 133 2.94 13.29 12.34
CA GLY A 133 1.77 12.64 11.72
C GLY A 133 1.76 11.11 11.82
N GLN A 134 2.80 10.49 11.27
CA GLN A 134 3.01 9.04 11.13
C GLN A 134 1.75 8.26 10.69
N CYS A 135 1.46 8.16 9.38
CA CYS A 135 0.66 7.08 8.79
C CYS A 135 1.21 6.68 7.39
N TYR A 136 1.68 5.44 7.19
CA TYR A 136 2.36 4.97 5.96
C TYR A 136 1.62 3.86 5.16
N GLU A 137 0.40 4.11 4.66
CA GLU A 137 -0.07 3.43 3.43
C GLU A 137 0.20 4.35 2.22
N LEU A 138 -0.56 4.27 1.11
CA LEU A 138 -0.85 5.52 0.39
C LEU A 138 -1.90 6.29 1.21
N THR A 139 -1.44 7.02 2.22
CA THR A 139 -2.33 7.70 3.16
C THR A 139 -2.90 8.95 2.50
N LEU A 140 -4.21 8.91 2.26
CA LEU A 140 -4.97 9.96 1.60
C LEU A 140 -5.60 10.89 2.64
N GLU A 141 -4.89 11.95 2.99
CA GLU A 141 -5.43 13.08 3.75
C GLU A 141 -6.32 13.91 2.81
N LEU A 142 -7.65 13.81 2.98
CA LEU A 142 -8.62 14.37 2.02
C LEU A 142 -9.15 15.76 2.38
N SER A 143 -9.04 16.16 3.64
CA SER A 143 -9.56 17.44 4.12
C SER A 143 -8.92 17.88 5.43
N CYS A 144 -8.63 19.18 5.54
CA CYS A 144 -8.01 19.74 6.76
C CYS A 144 -8.97 19.77 7.96
N CYS A 145 -10.27 19.83 7.71
CA CYS A 145 -11.28 19.71 8.76
C CYS A 145 -11.57 18.24 9.00
N LYS A 146 -11.12 17.69 10.15
CA LYS A 146 -11.26 16.26 10.47
C LYS A 146 -12.70 15.73 10.42
N TYR A 147 -13.64 16.49 10.97
CA TYR A 147 -15.08 16.17 10.88
C TYR A 147 -15.85 17.37 10.30
N PRO A 148 -15.96 17.48 8.97
CA PRO A 148 -16.66 18.60 8.33
C PRO A 148 -18.19 18.45 8.48
N PRO A 149 -18.95 19.56 8.52
CA PRO A 149 -20.42 19.51 8.49
C PRO A 149 -20.96 18.80 7.24
N ALA A 150 -22.08 18.09 7.38
CA ALA A 150 -22.67 17.27 6.30
C ALA A 150 -22.89 18.01 4.97
N ALA A 151 -23.16 19.33 5.01
CA ALA A 151 -23.29 20.18 3.83
C ALA A 151 -22.02 20.26 2.94
N GLN A 152 -20.84 19.89 3.47
CA GLN A 152 -19.59 19.86 2.71
C GLN A 152 -19.35 18.52 1.99
N LEU A 153 -20.03 17.44 2.40
CA LEU A 153 -19.83 16.09 1.86
C LEU A 153 -20.00 16.00 0.32
N PRO A 154 -20.99 16.66 -0.33
CA PRO A 154 -21.09 16.65 -1.78
C PRO A 154 -19.87 17.27 -2.47
N ASN A 155 -19.29 18.33 -1.91
CA ASN A 155 -18.08 18.97 -2.45
C ASN A 155 -16.82 18.11 -2.24
N LEU A 156 -16.74 17.39 -1.13
CA LEU A 156 -15.65 16.44 -0.86
C LEU A 156 -15.73 15.24 -1.83
N TRP A 157 -16.92 14.69 -2.07
CA TRP A 157 -17.14 13.67 -3.10
C TRP A 157 -16.78 14.18 -4.50
N GLU A 158 -17.28 15.36 -4.88
CA GLU A 158 -16.99 15.97 -6.19
C GLU A 158 -15.50 16.32 -6.39
N GLN A 159 -14.70 16.42 -5.34
CA GLN A 159 -13.24 16.56 -5.42
C GLN A 159 -12.51 15.22 -5.51
N ASN A 160 -13.03 14.16 -4.89
CA ASN A 160 -12.33 12.89 -4.70
C ASN A 160 -12.79 11.74 -5.61
N LYS A 161 -14.00 11.80 -6.21
CA LYS A 161 -14.54 10.70 -7.04
C LYS A 161 -13.64 10.32 -8.22
N VAL A 162 -13.00 11.30 -8.87
CA VAL A 162 -12.09 11.06 -10.00
C VAL A 162 -10.75 10.46 -9.52
N PRO A 163 -9.99 11.08 -8.59
CA PRO A 163 -8.73 10.50 -8.14
C PRO A 163 -8.88 9.14 -7.43
N LEU A 164 -10.03 8.84 -6.79
CA LEU A 164 -10.32 7.49 -6.27
C LEU A 164 -10.40 6.44 -7.39
N ILE A 165 -11.15 6.72 -8.47
CA ILE A 165 -11.26 5.80 -9.61
C ILE A 165 -9.91 5.67 -10.35
N VAL A 166 -9.21 6.79 -10.57
CA VAL A 166 -7.86 6.79 -11.16
C VAL A 166 -6.90 5.98 -10.29
N PHE A 167 -6.94 6.11 -8.96
CA PHE A 167 -6.09 5.32 -8.06
C PHE A 167 -6.40 3.82 -8.11
N ILE A 168 -7.68 3.43 -8.13
CA ILE A 168 -8.09 2.03 -8.28
C ILE A 168 -7.55 1.43 -9.59
N GLN A 169 -7.54 2.21 -10.70
CA GLN A 169 -6.97 1.76 -11.98
C GLN A 169 -5.47 1.44 -11.90
N GLN A 170 -4.72 2.03 -10.96
CA GLN A 170 -3.27 1.79 -10.81
C GLN A 170 -2.94 0.36 -10.34
N VAL A 171 -3.92 -0.41 -9.88
CA VAL A 171 -3.77 -1.86 -9.60
C VAL A 171 -3.50 -2.70 -10.87
N HIS A 172 -3.49 -2.05 -12.03
CA HIS A 172 -3.15 -2.63 -13.34
C HIS A 172 -1.80 -2.17 -13.90
N LEU A 173 -0.97 -1.51 -13.09
CA LEU A 173 0.44 -1.26 -13.40
C LEU A 173 1.31 -2.51 -13.23
N GLY A 174 2.50 -2.48 -13.82
CA GLY A 174 3.54 -3.48 -13.59
C GLY A 174 3.24 -4.86 -14.17
N LEU A 175 3.49 -5.88 -13.34
CA LEU A 175 3.57 -7.29 -13.73
C LEU A 175 2.62 -8.16 -12.91
N LYS A 176 2.08 -9.19 -13.56
CA LYS A 176 1.44 -10.34 -12.93
C LYS A 176 1.77 -11.61 -13.73
N GLY A 177 1.51 -12.76 -13.14
CA GLY A 177 1.65 -14.04 -13.82
C GLY A 177 1.73 -15.19 -12.83
N ARG A 178 2.14 -16.37 -13.30
CA ARG A 178 2.23 -17.60 -12.51
C ARG A 178 3.62 -18.20 -12.56
N ILE A 179 4.07 -18.72 -11.43
CA ILE A 179 5.27 -19.56 -11.32
C ILE A 179 4.84 -21.02 -11.25
N LEU A 180 5.29 -21.83 -12.20
CA LEU A 180 4.90 -23.23 -12.39
C LEU A 180 6.11 -24.18 -12.34
N ASP A 181 5.88 -25.47 -12.06
CA ASP A 181 6.89 -26.52 -12.17
C ASP A 181 6.98 -27.14 -13.58
N ASP A 182 7.92 -28.06 -13.76
CA ASP A 182 8.19 -28.82 -14.98
C ASP A 182 6.96 -29.55 -15.59
N LYS A 183 5.89 -29.71 -14.80
CA LYS A 183 4.65 -30.39 -15.17
C LYS A 183 3.44 -29.44 -15.21
N GLY A 184 3.66 -28.14 -15.05
CA GLY A 184 2.61 -27.11 -15.06
C GLY A 184 1.86 -26.95 -13.73
N ASN A 185 2.33 -27.57 -12.64
CA ASN A 185 1.72 -27.36 -11.31
C ASN A 185 2.13 -25.98 -10.76
N PRO A 186 1.24 -25.28 -10.03
CA PRO A 186 1.59 -24.00 -9.41
C PRO A 186 2.60 -24.16 -8.26
N ILE A 187 3.63 -23.32 -8.25
CA ILE A 187 4.60 -23.24 -7.15
C ILE A 187 4.18 -22.10 -6.22
N SER A 188 3.62 -22.43 -5.05
CA SER A 188 3.29 -21.48 -3.99
C SER A 188 4.51 -21.06 -3.18
N LYS A 189 4.54 -19.84 -2.64
CA LYS A 189 5.66 -19.24 -1.89
C LYS A 189 6.96 -19.04 -2.67
N ALA A 190 6.95 -19.20 -3.99
CA ALA A 190 8.07 -18.80 -4.84
C ALA A 190 8.29 -17.29 -4.70
N ILE A 191 9.52 -16.87 -4.45
CA ILE A 191 9.93 -15.48 -4.31
C ILE A 191 10.05 -14.87 -5.70
N VAL A 192 9.49 -13.66 -5.89
CA VAL A 192 9.57 -12.89 -7.14
C VAL A 192 10.06 -11.48 -6.82
N ASN A 193 11.38 -11.34 -6.71
CA ASN A 193 12.06 -10.09 -6.42
C ASN A 193 12.46 -9.35 -7.71
N ILE A 194 12.76 -8.05 -7.59
CA ILE A 194 13.25 -7.21 -8.68
C ILE A 194 14.70 -6.82 -8.38
N PHE A 195 15.60 -6.97 -9.35
CA PHE A 195 17.00 -6.60 -9.17
C PHE A 195 17.13 -5.12 -8.76
N GLY A 196 17.96 -4.86 -7.74
CA GLY A 196 18.12 -3.53 -7.14
C GLY A 196 17.04 -3.12 -6.13
N ARG A 197 15.98 -3.91 -5.90
CA ARG A 197 14.91 -3.62 -4.92
C ARG A 197 14.97 -4.54 -3.70
N SER A 198 15.77 -4.13 -2.70
CA SER A 198 15.97 -4.89 -1.45
C SER A 198 14.81 -4.73 -0.46
N ASN A 199 13.73 -5.48 -0.67
CA ASN A 199 12.58 -5.52 0.25
C ASN A 199 12.90 -6.30 1.54
N LEU A 200 12.47 -5.78 2.70
CA LEU A 200 12.65 -6.44 4.01
C LEU A 200 11.91 -7.79 4.13
N ILE A 201 10.77 -7.89 3.45
CA ILE A 201 9.99 -9.12 3.28
C ILE A 201 9.90 -9.39 1.77
N PRO A 202 10.27 -10.59 1.28
CA PRO A 202 10.22 -10.89 -0.15
C PRO A 202 8.77 -11.02 -0.64
N PHE A 203 8.52 -10.60 -1.88
CA PHE A 203 7.23 -10.84 -2.54
C PHE A 203 7.12 -12.31 -2.93
N GLN A 204 6.02 -12.97 -2.58
CA GLN A 204 5.82 -14.41 -2.75
C GLN A 204 4.55 -14.75 -3.55
N THR A 205 4.56 -15.90 -4.23
CA THR A 205 3.38 -16.43 -4.92
C THR A 205 2.32 -16.97 -3.96
N ASN A 206 1.04 -16.82 -4.34
CA ASN A 206 -0.09 -17.41 -3.63
C ASN A 206 -0.21 -18.94 -3.86
N SER A 207 -1.25 -19.57 -3.31
CA SER A 207 -1.51 -21.02 -3.45
C SER A 207 -1.80 -21.49 -4.89
N GLN A 208 -2.09 -20.57 -5.81
CA GLN A 208 -2.26 -20.83 -7.25
C GLN A 208 -1.00 -20.48 -8.05
N GLY A 209 0.12 -20.21 -7.39
CA GLY A 209 1.39 -19.83 -8.01
C GLY A 209 1.38 -18.42 -8.59
N GLU A 210 0.33 -17.62 -8.36
CA GLU A 210 0.19 -16.28 -8.90
C GLU A 210 1.07 -15.29 -8.14
N TYR A 211 1.73 -14.38 -8.85
CA TYR A 211 2.42 -13.22 -8.29
C TYR A 211 1.88 -11.91 -8.88
N TYR A 212 2.08 -10.83 -8.14
CA TYR A 212 1.71 -9.46 -8.54
C TYR A 212 2.82 -8.51 -8.08
N ARG A 213 3.31 -7.64 -8.98
CA ARG A 213 4.35 -6.63 -8.70
C ARG A 213 4.02 -5.33 -9.42
N LEU A 214 3.56 -4.33 -8.66
CA LEU A 214 3.38 -2.97 -9.17
C LEU A 214 4.74 -2.38 -9.54
N LEU A 215 4.85 -1.90 -10.78
CA LEU A 215 6.04 -1.27 -11.36
C LEU A 215 5.57 -0.19 -12.35
N ILE A 216 6.32 0.89 -12.48
CA ILE A 216 6.12 1.89 -13.54
C ILE A 216 6.67 1.36 -14.87
N PRO A 217 6.33 1.95 -16.03
CA PRO A 217 6.88 1.51 -17.31
C PRO A 217 8.41 1.59 -17.38
N GLY A 218 9.05 0.53 -17.88
CA GLY A 218 10.51 0.35 -17.91
C GLY A 218 10.95 -1.11 -18.05
N GLU A 219 12.24 -1.34 -18.31
CA GLU A 219 12.86 -2.67 -18.33
C GLU A 219 13.26 -3.09 -16.91
N TYR A 220 13.01 -4.35 -16.54
CA TYR A 220 13.33 -4.90 -15.22
C TYR A 220 13.88 -6.32 -15.29
N VAL A 221 14.84 -6.65 -14.42
CA VAL A 221 15.28 -8.04 -14.19
C VAL A 221 14.56 -8.59 -12.96
N LEU A 222 13.77 -9.64 -13.16
CA LEU A 222 13.15 -10.43 -12.10
C LEU A 222 14.16 -11.46 -11.60
N LYS A 223 14.14 -11.72 -10.29
CA LYS A 223 14.84 -12.82 -9.63
C LYS A 223 13.79 -13.74 -9.02
N ILE A 224 13.71 -14.95 -9.53
CA ILE A 224 12.67 -15.92 -9.18
C ILE A 224 13.33 -17.12 -8.48
N GLU A 225 12.94 -17.38 -7.24
CA GLU A 225 13.57 -18.36 -6.35
C GLU A 225 12.50 -19.21 -5.67
N ALA A 226 12.66 -20.54 -5.59
CA ALA A 226 11.74 -21.42 -4.87
C ALA A 226 12.47 -22.63 -4.25
N GLU A 227 11.97 -23.12 -3.12
CA GLU A 227 12.58 -24.24 -2.40
C GLU A 227 12.55 -25.53 -3.24
N GLY A 228 13.73 -26.10 -3.53
CA GLY A 228 13.89 -27.28 -4.38
C GLY A 228 13.90 -27.01 -5.89
N PHE A 229 14.00 -25.75 -6.31
CA PHE A 229 14.06 -25.34 -7.72
C PHE A 229 15.29 -24.48 -8.02
N ASP A 230 15.82 -24.61 -9.23
CA ASP A 230 16.93 -23.79 -9.71
C ASP A 230 16.44 -22.35 -9.94
N PRO A 231 17.19 -21.32 -9.48
CA PRO A 231 16.77 -19.93 -9.55
C PRO A 231 16.80 -19.39 -10.99
N LEU A 232 15.85 -18.51 -11.31
CA LEU A 232 15.68 -17.93 -12.63
C LEU A 232 15.76 -16.40 -12.58
N ASP A 233 16.83 -15.85 -13.16
CA ASP A 233 16.94 -14.43 -13.50
C ASP A 233 16.34 -14.18 -14.88
N LYS A 234 15.47 -13.17 -15.02
CA LYS A 234 14.78 -12.89 -16.30
C LYS A 234 14.47 -11.41 -16.51
N THR A 235 14.97 -10.84 -17.60
CA THR A 235 14.57 -9.52 -18.10
C THR A 235 13.14 -9.55 -18.66
N VAL A 236 12.34 -8.53 -18.31
CA VAL A 236 10.98 -8.28 -18.83
C VAL A 236 10.76 -6.78 -19.02
N ASP A 237 9.79 -6.44 -19.86
CA ASP A 237 9.35 -5.07 -20.11
C ASP A 237 8.02 -4.78 -19.40
N VAL A 238 7.95 -3.64 -18.72
CA VAL A 238 6.69 -3.06 -18.25
C VAL A 238 6.28 -1.95 -19.20
N PHE A 239 5.13 -2.14 -19.86
CA PHE A 239 4.52 -1.13 -20.74
C PHE A 239 3.40 -0.38 -20.01
N ASP A 240 3.04 0.82 -20.49
CA ASP A 240 1.85 1.52 -20.00
C ASP A 240 0.56 0.88 -20.53
N ASN A 241 0.12 -0.16 -19.83
CA ASN A 241 -1.06 -0.95 -20.15
C ASN A 241 -2.30 -0.54 -19.34
N ILE A 242 -2.29 0.62 -18.66
CA ILE A 242 -3.36 0.94 -17.68
C ILE A 242 -4.75 1.05 -18.33
N ASN A 243 -4.81 1.54 -19.56
CA ASN A 243 -6.03 1.63 -20.38
C ASN A 243 -6.57 0.26 -20.84
N LEU A 244 -5.77 -0.81 -20.71
CA LEU A 244 -6.17 -2.19 -21.00
C LEU A 244 -6.71 -2.92 -19.76
N TYR A 245 -6.73 -2.25 -18.59
CA TYR A 245 -7.15 -2.79 -17.30
C TYR A 245 -6.42 -4.10 -16.93
N SER A 246 -5.14 -4.21 -17.33
CA SER A 246 -4.30 -5.36 -17.01
C SER A 246 -2.82 -4.97 -16.92
N ALA A 247 -2.17 -5.35 -15.82
CA ALA A 247 -0.72 -5.49 -15.75
C ALA A 247 -0.21 -6.42 -16.87
N ALA A 248 1.04 -6.25 -17.29
CA ALA A 248 1.69 -7.14 -18.26
C ALA A 248 1.80 -8.57 -17.67
N VAL A 249 1.59 -9.58 -18.52
CA VAL A 249 1.47 -10.98 -18.10
C VAL A 249 2.73 -11.75 -18.49
N TYR A 250 3.42 -12.31 -17.50
CA TYR A 250 4.59 -13.15 -17.69
C TYR A 250 4.48 -14.40 -16.80
N ASP A 251 4.24 -15.55 -17.40
CA ASP A 251 4.29 -16.84 -16.71
C ASP A 251 5.68 -17.47 -16.84
N PHE A 252 6.14 -18.13 -15.78
CA PHE A 252 7.49 -18.71 -15.70
C PHE A 252 7.44 -20.16 -15.23
N VAL A 253 8.34 -20.98 -15.76
CA VAL A 253 8.50 -22.39 -15.38
C VAL A 253 9.87 -22.57 -14.75
N LEU A 254 9.91 -23.04 -13.50
CA LEU A 254 11.13 -23.39 -12.80
C LEU A 254 11.47 -24.87 -12.99
N GLN A 255 12.77 -25.17 -13.14
CA GLN A 255 13.27 -26.54 -13.15
C GLN A 255 13.60 -26.98 -11.73
N ARG A 256 13.31 -28.24 -11.38
CA ARG A 256 13.67 -28.80 -10.07
C ARG A 256 15.19 -28.94 -9.99
N SER A 257 15.78 -28.50 -8.89
CA SER A 257 17.20 -28.69 -8.64
C SER A 257 17.51 -30.18 -8.60
N ASN A 258 18.48 -30.62 -9.41
CA ASN A 258 18.95 -32.01 -9.36
C ASN A 258 19.66 -32.26 -8.03
N SER A 259 19.00 -32.99 -7.13
CA SER A 259 19.58 -33.48 -5.87
C SER A 259 20.63 -34.56 -6.17
N SER A 260 21.80 -34.13 -6.63
CA SER A 260 23.00 -34.97 -6.76
C SER A 260 23.33 -35.56 -5.40
N SER A 261 23.15 -36.88 -5.25
CA SER A 261 23.30 -37.55 -3.96
C SER A 261 24.75 -37.53 -3.48
N THR A 262 24.98 -37.02 -2.28
CA THR A 262 26.23 -37.10 -1.50
C THR A 262 25.90 -37.35 -0.04
#